data_AF-K1PZN7-F1
#
_entry.id   AF-K1PZN7-F1
#
_cell.length_a   1.000
_cell.length_b   1.000
_cell.length_c   1.000
_cell.angle_alpha   90.00
_cell.angle_beta   90.00
_cell.angle_gamma   90.00
#
_symmetry.space_group_name_H-M   'P 1'
#
loop_
_entity.id
_entity.type
_entity.pdbx_description
1 polymer ?
#
loop_
_entity_poly.entity_id
_entity_poly.type
_entity_poly.pdbx_seq_one_letter_code
_entity_poly.pdbx_strand_id
1 'polypeptide(L)'
;MFYENFNTVSKYIKETSKPKPTGPLVFDGMVVPPFPPLLQDAGKRFEEIKNMECRKDDVIIVTYPKSGTHWAWEILTMLLKQRAEYSKEPMECFFLEAMPDFNFVHNLPSPGIFNTHIPIRWFPNQHIENGAKIVHVLRNPKDIAVSMYHHFKKVGMLGDVENFQIFLEKMFMNPKAQVMDGWFKFEKDFEKAKKNDELGAIITVHYESLKKNPVQETKRLAEYLNVELSKEEITEISDKCSFKKLKLASQTVKDNSLVANVELFKKTEPFVHRKGCPVTGCYGSNNTFPCPDVNCQYCHIETGTCQGCKPGYQGHHCELVSLKGKHSVQDTKGA
;
A
#
# COMPACT_ATOMS: atom_id res chain seq x y z
N MET A 1 17.24 -4.66 -23.53
CA MET A 1 15.82 -5.09 -23.55
C MET A 1 14.94 -4.44 -22.47
N PHE A 2 15.08 -4.72 -21.16
CA PHE A 2 14.19 -4.13 -20.12
C PHE A 2 14.23 -2.58 -20.07
N TYR A 3 15.43 -1.99 -20.17
CA TYR A 3 15.66 -0.55 -20.14
C TYR A 3 15.31 0.17 -21.46
N GLU A 4 15.43 -0.50 -22.60
CA GLU A 4 15.17 0.11 -23.91
C GLU A 4 13.68 0.35 -24.15
N ASN A 5 12.81 -0.52 -23.63
CA ASN A 5 11.36 -0.34 -23.70
C ASN A 5 10.82 0.69 -22.69
N PHE A 6 11.55 0.97 -21.60
CA PHE A 6 11.15 2.00 -20.63
C PHE A 6 11.38 3.44 -21.12
N ASN A 7 12.33 3.65 -22.02
CA ASN A 7 12.47 4.94 -22.71
C ASN A 7 11.24 5.26 -23.57
N THR A 8 10.58 4.24 -24.12
CA THR A 8 9.28 4.35 -24.81
C THR A 8 8.17 4.78 -23.85
N VAL A 9 8.21 4.32 -22.59
CA VAL A 9 7.28 4.73 -21.51
C VAL A 9 7.46 6.20 -21.12
N SER A 10 8.71 6.63 -20.96
CA SER A 10 9.05 8.04 -20.70
C SER A 10 8.57 8.97 -21.83
N LYS A 11 8.65 8.50 -23.08
CA LYS A 11 8.14 9.19 -24.27
C LYS A 11 6.60 9.22 -24.32
N TYR A 12 5.94 8.08 -24.06
CA TYR A 12 4.48 7.94 -24.04
C TYR A 12 3.82 8.83 -22.97
N ILE A 13 4.42 8.93 -21.77
CA ILE A 13 3.91 9.80 -20.69
C ILE A 13 4.05 11.29 -21.06
N LYS A 14 5.09 11.68 -21.80
CA LYS A 14 5.30 13.06 -22.26
C LYS A 14 4.32 13.47 -23.37
N GLU A 15 3.95 12.55 -24.25
CA GLU A 15 3.15 12.83 -25.45
C GLU A 15 1.63 12.85 -25.19
N THR A 16 1.15 12.35 -24.03
CA THR A 16 -0.29 12.12 -23.76
C THR A 16 -0.87 12.98 -22.64
N SER A 17 -0.22 14.08 -22.26
CA SER A 17 -0.68 14.99 -21.21
C SER A 17 -1.96 15.76 -21.59
N LYS A 18 -3.10 15.10 -21.49
CA LYS A 18 -4.40 15.77 -21.36
C LYS A 18 -4.37 16.69 -20.12
N PRO A 19 -5.09 17.83 -20.13
CA PRO A 19 -5.17 18.70 -18.96
C PRO A 19 -5.63 17.89 -17.74
N LYS A 20 -5.00 18.12 -16.57
CA LYS A 20 -5.40 17.49 -15.31
C LYS A 20 -6.90 17.72 -15.10
N PRO A 21 -7.69 16.67 -14.83
CA PRO A 21 -9.13 16.82 -14.63
C PRO A 21 -9.39 17.77 -13.45
N THR A 22 -10.44 18.59 -13.58
CA THR A 22 -10.85 19.57 -12.55
C THR A 22 -11.53 18.91 -11.33
N GLY A 23 -11.68 17.58 -11.34
CA GLY A 23 -12.28 16.78 -10.28
C GLY A 23 -11.77 15.33 -10.29
N PRO A 24 -12.28 14.47 -9.38
CA PRO A 24 -11.85 13.08 -9.30
C PRO A 24 -12.17 12.33 -10.59
N LEU A 25 -11.24 11.51 -11.06
CA LEU A 25 -11.47 10.59 -12.17
C LEU A 25 -12.36 9.44 -11.68
N VAL A 26 -13.52 9.26 -12.29
CA VAL A 26 -14.51 8.25 -11.89
C VAL A 26 -14.74 7.27 -13.03
N PHE A 27 -14.72 5.98 -12.71
CA PHE A 27 -15.06 4.90 -13.63
C PHE A 27 -15.85 3.84 -12.87
N ASP A 28 -16.92 3.29 -13.46
CA ASP A 28 -17.74 2.23 -12.84
C ASP A 28 -18.18 2.55 -11.39
N GLY A 29 -18.52 3.82 -11.14
CA GLY A 29 -18.97 4.31 -9.83
C GLY A 29 -17.87 4.48 -8.77
N MET A 30 -16.61 4.18 -9.08
CA MET A 30 -15.46 4.33 -8.17
C MET A 30 -14.53 5.45 -8.59
N VAL A 31 -13.90 6.10 -7.61
CA VAL A 31 -12.77 7.00 -7.89
C VAL A 31 -11.55 6.15 -8.23
N VAL A 32 -10.93 6.43 -9.36
CA VAL A 32 -9.71 5.74 -9.80
C VAL A 32 -8.51 6.68 -9.71
N PRO A 33 -7.30 6.16 -9.41
CA PRO A 33 -6.10 6.97 -9.33
C PRO A 33 -5.80 7.61 -10.70
N PRO A 34 -5.28 8.85 -10.73
CA PRO A 34 -5.01 9.54 -11.99
C PRO A 34 -3.69 9.08 -12.64
N PHE A 35 -3.54 7.77 -12.88
CA PHE A 35 -2.42 7.25 -13.66
C PHE A 35 -2.58 7.63 -15.15
N PRO A 36 -1.48 7.81 -15.90
CA PRO A 36 -1.57 8.24 -17.30
C PRO A 36 -2.52 7.39 -18.17
N PRO A 37 -2.50 6.04 -18.13
CA PRO A 37 -3.45 5.24 -18.90
C PRO A 37 -4.92 5.49 -18.51
N LEU A 38 -5.19 5.64 -17.22
CA LEU A 38 -6.54 5.91 -16.71
C LEU A 38 -7.04 7.32 -17.04
N LEU A 39 -6.15 8.33 -17.02
CA LEU A 39 -6.45 9.70 -17.42
C LEU A 39 -6.79 9.82 -18.91
N GLN A 40 -6.18 8.97 -19.74
CA GLN A 40 -6.50 8.93 -21.16
C GLN A 40 -7.90 8.38 -21.39
N ASP A 41 -8.17 7.18 -20.87
CA ASP A 41 -9.46 6.52 -20.92
C ASP A 41 -9.50 5.35 -19.92
N ALA A 42 -10.10 5.58 -18.76
CA ALA A 42 -10.24 4.55 -17.73
C ALA A 42 -11.06 3.35 -18.22
N GLY A 43 -12.14 3.57 -18.97
CA GLY A 43 -12.97 2.46 -19.46
C GLY A 43 -12.21 1.57 -20.41
N LYS A 44 -11.52 2.16 -21.39
CA LYS A 44 -10.64 1.42 -22.28
C LYS A 44 -9.55 0.67 -21.50
N ARG A 45 -8.91 1.30 -20.52
CA ARG A 45 -7.84 0.66 -19.75
C ARG A 45 -8.31 -0.55 -18.96
N PHE A 46 -9.48 -0.46 -18.35
CA PHE A 46 -10.08 -1.56 -17.61
C PHE A 46 -10.49 -2.72 -18.54
N GLU A 47 -10.98 -2.43 -19.74
CA GLU A 47 -11.23 -3.46 -20.77
C GLU A 47 -9.93 -4.08 -21.29
N GLU A 48 -8.86 -3.30 -21.48
CA GLU A 48 -7.54 -3.84 -21.84
C GLU A 48 -7.03 -4.80 -20.75
N ILE A 49 -7.19 -4.47 -19.46
CA ILE A 49 -6.81 -5.37 -18.36
C ILE A 49 -7.63 -6.65 -18.42
N LYS A 50 -8.94 -6.54 -18.63
CA LYS A 50 -9.85 -7.69 -18.68
C LYS A 50 -9.53 -8.66 -19.82
N ASN A 51 -9.01 -8.14 -20.93
CA ASN A 51 -8.61 -8.90 -22.11
C ASN A 51 -7.09 -9.18 -22.18
N MET A 52 -6.34 -8.87 -21.12
CA MET A 52 -4.90 -9.12 -21.07
C MET A 52 -4.60 -10.62 -21.13
N GLU A 53 -3.71 -11.03 -22.02
CA GLU A 53 -3.27 -12.43 -22.04
C GLU A 53 -2.46 -12.76 -20.79
N CYS A 54 -2.78 -13.88 -20.16
CA CYS A 54 -2.19 -14.35 -18.91
C CYS A 54 -1.79 -15.82 -19.03
N ARG A 55 -0.59 -16.16 -18.57
CA ARG A 55 -0.12 -17.54 -18.47
C ARG A 55 -0.63 -18.17 -17.18
N LYS A 56 -0.73 -19.50 -17.16
CA LYS A 56 -1.22 -20.25 -16.00
C LYS A 56 -0.35 -20.10 -14.75
N ASP A 57 0.95 -19.90 -14.95
CA ASP A 57 1.94 -19.72 -13.89
C ASP A 57 2.14 -18.25 -13.49
N ASP A 58 1.50 -17.29 -14.17
CA ASP A 58 1.53 -15.89 -13.74
C ASP A 58 0.86 -15.71 -12.38
N VAL A 59 1.32 -14.70 -11.64
CA VAL A 59 0.85 -14.38 -10.29
C VAL A 59 0.38 -12.92 -10.22
N ILE A 60 -0.84 -12.70 -9.76
CA ILE A 60 -1.37 -11.36 -9.49
C ILE A 60 -1.41 -11.09 -7.98
N ILE A 61 -0.72 -10.05 -7.55
CA ILE A 61 -0.82 -9.50 -6.20
C ILE A 61 -1.91 -8.45 -6.18
N VAL A 62 -2.91 -8.63 -5.33
CA VAL A 62 -4.00 -7.67 -5.20
C VAL A 62 -4.19 -7.21 -3.78
N THR A 63 -4.33 -5.90 -3.63
CA THR A 63 -4.43 -5.26 -2.33
C THR A 63 -5.39 -4.09 -2.47
N TYR A 64 -6.22 -3.81 -1.47
CA TYR A 64 -6.76 -2.46 -1.37
C TYR A 64 -5.59 -1.48 -1.16
N PRO A 65 -5.64 -0.24 -1.69
CA PRO A 65 -4.55 0.71 -1.53
C PRO A 65 -4.13 0.84 -0.07
N LYS A 66 -2.81 0.76 0.17
CA LYS A 66 -2.16 0.85 1.50
C LYS A 66 -2.27 -0.38 2.40
N SER A 67 -2.73 -1.53 1.89
CA SER A 67 -2.79 -2.78 2.66
C SER A 67 -1.46 -3.55 2.79
N GLY A 68 -0.41 -3.17 2.05
CA GLY A 68 0.93 -3.78 2.20
C GLY A 68 1.60 -4.25 0.91
N THR A 69 1.23 -3.71 -0.24
CA THR A 69 1.69 -4.13 -1.58
C THR A 69 3.21 -4.28 -1.69
N HIS A 70 4.00 -3.31 -1.20
CA HIS A 70 5.47 -3.38 -1.24
C HIS A 70 6.02 -4.60 -0.50
N TRP A 71 5.42 -4.98 0.63
CA TRP A 71 5.90 -6.10 1.42
C TRP A 71 5.60 -7.42 0.73
N ALA A 72 4.35 -7.60 0.26
CA ALA A 72 3.96 -8.76 -0.51
C ALA A 72 4.77 -8.88 -1.81
N TRP A 73 5.00 -7.77 -2.51
CA TRP A 73 5.81 -7.71 -3.73
C TRP A 73 7.22 -8.26 -3.51
N GLU A 74 7.97 -7.76 -2.52
CA GLU A 74 9.34 -8.23 -2.30
C GLU A 74 9.38 -9.70 -1.85
N ILE A 75 8.45 -10.14 -1.01
CA ILE A 75 8.38 -11.57 -0.61
C ILE A 75 8.13 -12.45 -1.82
N LEU A 76 7.08 -12.17 -2.60
CA LEU A 76 6.66 -13.03 -3.70
C LEU A 76 7.68 -13.01 -4.85
N THR A 77 8.29 -11.85 -5.14
CA THR A 77 9.36 -11.79 -6.15
C THR A 77 10.59 -12.59 -5.72
N MET A 78 10.99 -12.54 -4.45
CA MET A 78 12.11 -13.36 -3.94
C MET A 78 11.78 -14.85 -3.95
N LEU A 79 10.55 -15.23 -3.60
CA LEU A 79 10.09 -16.63 -3.67
C LEU A 79 10.10 -17.16 -5.10
N LEU A 80 9.50 -16.44 -6.05
CA LEU A 80 9.47 -16.87 -7.46
C LEU A 80 10.87 -16.92 -8.09
N LYS A 81 11.78 -16.02 -7.69
CA LYS A 81 13.19 -16.04 -8.11
C LYS A 81 14.03 -17.09 -7.37
N GLN A 82 13.50 -17.66 -6.29
CA GLN A 82 14.20 -18.55 -5.35
C GLN A 82 15.53 -17.95 -4.87
N ARG A 83 15.54 -16.64 -4.64
CA ARG A 83 16.72 -15.89 -4.18
C ARG A 83 16.27 -14.73 -3.30
N ALA A 84 16.93 -14.56 -2.16
CA ALA A 84 16.72 -13.41 -1.28
C ALA A 84 17.39 -12.16 -1.88
N GLU A 85 16.95 -11.68 -3.05
CA GLU A 85 17.56 -10.54 -3.73
C GLU A 85 16.51 -9.52 -4.17
N TYR A 86 16.77 -8.24 -3.89
CA TYR A 86 15.91 -7.15 -4.32
C TYR A 86 16.06 -6.91 -5.83
N SER A 87 14.93 -6.76 -6.51
CA SER A 87 14.91 -6.30 -7.91
C SER A 87 15.24 -4.81 -7.98
N LYS A 88 15.96 -4.38 -9.02
CA LYS A 88 16.21 -2.94 -9.28
C LYS A 88 14.94 -2.25 -9.76
N GLU A 89 14.14 -2.98 -10.52
CA GLU A 89 12.87 -2.53 -11.06
C GLU A 89 11.88 -2.27 -9.89
N PRO A 90 11.27 -1.07 -9.84
CA PRO A 90 10.23 -0.78 -8.88
C PRO A 90 8.94 -1.56 -9.20
N MET A 91 8.17 -1.92 -8.17
CA MET A 91 6.90 -2.67 -8.35
C MET A 91 5.91 -1.90 -9.22
N GLU A 92 6.00 -0.57 -9.23
CA GLU A 92 5.19 0.36 -10.00
C GLU A 92 5.29 0.11 -11.52
N CYS A 93 6.37 -0.52 -12.00
CA CYS A 93 6.51 -0.95 -13.40
C CYS A 93 5.58 -2.10 -13.79
N PHE A 94 5.05 -2.84 -12.82
CA PHE A 94 4.24 -4.04 -13.01
C PHE A 94 2.79 -3.85 -12.54
N PHE A 95 2.40 -2.59 -12.37
CA PHE A 95 1.13 -2.20 -11.80
C PHE A 95 0.08 -2.06 -12.89
N LEU A 96 -0.82 -3.04 -12.98
CA LEU A 96 -1.67 -3.26 -14.16
C LEU A 96 -2.40 -1.98 -14.63
N GLU A 97 -2.97 -1.21 -13.72
CA GLU A 97 -3.68 0.03 -14.06
C GLU A 97 -2.79 1.22 -14.44
N ALA A 98 -1.49 1.15 -14.14
CA ALA A 98 -0.51 2.20 -14.43
C ALA A 98 0.46 1.83 -15.56
N MET A 99 0.52 0.56 -15.96
CA MET A 99 1.36 0.11 -17.06
C MET A 99 0.96 0.81 -18.37
N PRO A 100 1.94 1.29 -19.15
CA PRO A 100 1.68 2.05 -20.39
C PRO A 100 1.26 1.15 -21.55
N ASP A 101 1.76 -0.10 -21.58
CA ASP A 101 1.51 -1.07 -22.63
C ASP A 101 1.61 -2.49 -22.04
N PHE A 102 0.67 -3.37 -22.43
CA PHE A 102 0.70 -4.79 -22.07
C PHE A 102 1.58 -5.63 -22.98
N ASN A 103 2.07 -5.12 -24.12
CA ASN A 103 3.06 -5.86 -24.93
C ASN A 103 4.31 -6.23 -24.12
N PHE A 104 4.61 -5.45 -23.09
CA PHE A 104 5.66 -5.75 -22.13
C PHE A 104 5.41 -7.04 -21.33
N VAL A 105 4.15 -7.35 -21.00
CA VAL A 105 3.75 -8.55 -20.25
C VAL A 105 4.19 -9.82 -20.97
N HIS A 106 3.97 -9.89 -22.29
CA HIS A 106 4.35 -11.07 -23.09
C HIS A 106 5.86 -11.32 -23.14
N ASN A 107 6.68 -10.29 -22.88
CA ASN A 107 8.15 -10.38 -22.91
C ASN A 107 8.76 -10.67 -21.54
N LEU A 108 7.95 -10.79 -20.48
CA LEU A 108 8.45 -11.12 -19.16
C LEU A 108 8.81 -12.60 -19.06
N PRO A 109 9.93 -12.94 -18.39
CA PRO A 109 10.21 -14.33 -18.02
C PRO A 109 9.02 -14.94 -17.26
N SER A 110 8.81 -16.24 -17.47
CA SER A 110 7.84 -17.01 -16.69
C SER A 110 8.47 -17.45 -15.36
N PRO A 111 7.72 -17.43 -14.24
CA PRO A 111 6.37 -16.86 -14.10
C PRO A 111 6.40 -15.33 -14.06
N GLY A 112 5.41 -14.69 -14.70
CA GLY A 112 5.20 -13.25 -14.61
C GLY A 112 4.55 -12.88 -13.28
N ILE A 113 4.91 -11.72 -12.73
CA ILE A 113 4.31 -11.20 -11.49
C ILE A 113 3.83 -9.77 -11.70
N PHE A 114 2.57 -9.55 -11.34
CA PHE A 114 1.89 -8.26 -11.48
C PHE A 114 1.29 -7.85 -10.15
N ASN A 115 1.06 -6.55 -9.97
CA ASN A 115 0.28 -6.05 -8.86
C ASN A 115 -0.88 -5.17 -9.34
N THR A 116 -1.93 -5.06 -8.53
CA THR A 116 -3.08 -4.21 -8.85
C THR A 116 -3.87 -3.79 -7.60
N HIS A 117 -4.57 -2.65 -7.71
CA HIS A 117 -5.62 -2.22 -6.78
C HIS A 117 -7.02 -2.33 -7.39
N ILE A 118 -7.18 -2.89 -8.60
CA ILE A 118 -8.49 -2.98 -9.24
C ILE A 118 -9.40 -4.01 -8.53
N PRO A 119 -10.72 -3.78 -8.50
CA PRO A 119 -11.66 -4.80 -8.01
C PRO A 119 -11.66 -6.07 -8.86
N ILE A 120 -11.93 -7.22 -8.25
CA ILE A 120 -11.86 -8.54 -8.91
C ILE A 120 -12.74 -8.69 -10.15
N ARG A 121 -13.86 -7.96 -10.27
CA ARG A 121 -14.74 -7.99 -11.46
C ARG A 121 -14.07 -7.49 -12.74
N TRP A 122 -12.94 -6.80 -12.60
CA TRP A 122 -12.15 -6.23 -13.69
C TRP A 122 -10.82 -6.96 -13.91
N PHE A 123 -10.63 -8.12 -13.27
CA PHE A 123 -9.44 -8.93 -13.49
C PHE A 123 -9.39 -9.49 -14.91
N PRO A 124 -8.18 -9.85 -15.41
CA PRO A 124 -8.05 -10.53 -16.69
C PRO A 124 -8.87 -11.84 -16.69
N ASN A 125 -9.77 -11.99 -17.66
CA ASN A 125 -10.63 -13.17 -17.76
C ASN A 125 -9.80 -14.45 -17.85
N GLN A 126 -8.76 -14.44 -18.69
CA GLN A 126 -7.88 -15.59 -18.88
C GLN A 126 -7.14 -15.99 -17.59
N HIS A 127 -6.78 -15.03 -16.73
CA HIS A 127 -6.15 -15.33 -15.44
C HIS A 127 -7.10 -16.10 -14.51
N ILE A 128 -8.36 -15.67 -14.47
CA ILE A 128 -9.43 -16.32 -13.68
C ILE A 128 -9.74 -17.71 -14.24
N GLU A 129 -9.93 -17.83 -15.56
CA GLU A 129 -10.26 -19.09 -16.25
C GLU A 129 -9.15 -20.14 -16.12
N ASN A 130 -7.88 -19.71 -16.16
CA ASN A 130 -6.73 -20.60 -16.01
C ASN A 130 -6.54 -21.13 -14.56
N GLY A 131 -7.25 -20.55 -13.58
CA GLY A 131 -6.96 -20.78 -12.17
C GLY A 131 -5.57 -20.31 -11.77
N ALA A 132 -5.05 -19.27 -12.43
CA ALA A 132 -3.74 -18.71 -12.13
C ALA A 132 -3.73 -18.01 -10.77
N LYS A 133 -2.56 -17.95 -10.12
CA LYS A 133 -2.48 -17.63 -8.69
C LYS A 133 -2.76 -16.15 -8.41
N ILE A 134 -3.55 -15.89 -7.38
CA ILE A 134 -3.92 -14.56 -6.90
C ILE A 134 -3.58 -14.46 -5.42
N VAL A 135 -2.67 -13.55 -5.08
CA VAL A 135 -2.32 -13.24 -3.69
C VAL A 135 -3.03 -11.97 -3.26
N HIS A 136 -4.12 -12.15 -2.50
CA HIS A 136 -4.90 -11.07 -1.92
C HIS A 136 -4.34 -10.66 -0.54
N VAL A 137 -4.05 -9.38 -0.32
CA VAL A 137 -3.60 -8.86 0.99
C VAL A 137 -4.67 -8.00 1.65
N LEU A 138 -5.19 -8.53 2.75
CA LEU A 138 -6.19 -7.88 3.61
C LEU A 138 -5.49 -7.18 4.79
N ARG A 139 -5.96 -5.98 5.15
CA ARG A 139 -5.47 -5.22 6.31
C ARG A 139 -6.62 -4.50 7.00
N ASN A 140 -6.48 -4.26 8.31
CA ASN A 140 -7.46 -3.52 9.09
C ASN A 140 -7.75 -2.11 8.49
N PRO A 141 -9.03 -1.72 8.32
CA PRO A 141 -9.40 -0.47 7.66
C PRO A 141 -8.99 0.79 8.43
N LYS A 142 -8.88 0.72 9.77
CA LYS A 142 -8.48 1.87 10.60
C LYS A 142 -7.03 2.24 10.31
N ASP A 143 -6.18 1.23 10.22
CA ASP A 143 -4.77 1.34 9.84
C ASP A 143 -4.60 1.86 8.40
N ILE A 144 -5.45 1.37 7.49
CA ILE A 144 -5.48 1.82 6.09
C ILE A 144 -5.87 3.28 6.00
N ALA A 145 -6.93 3.73 6.70
CA ALA A 145 -7.39 5.12 6.66
C ALA A 145 -6.28 6.08 7.07
N VAL A 146 -5.60 5.79 8.18
CA VAL A 146 -4.44 6.57 8.65
C VAL A 146 -3.33 6.57 7.60
N SER A 147 -2.96 5.37 7.10
CA SER A 147 -1.92 5.17 6.08
C SER A 147 -2.20 5.96 4.78
N MET A 148 -3.45 5.94 4.33
CA MET A 148 -3.94 6.61 3.12
C MET A 148 -3.93 8.12 3.27
N TYR A 149 -4.39 8.66 4.41
CA TYR A 149 -4.40 10.11 4.66
C TYR A 149 -3.03 10.77 4.41
N HIS A 150 -1.95 10.26 5.01
CA HIS A 150 -0.64 10.89 4.78
C HIS A 150 -0.04 10.50 3.43
N HIS A 151 -0.46 9.40 2.83
CA HIS A 151 -0.06 9.12 1.44
C HIS A 151 -0.66 10.19 0.52
N PHE A 152 -1.96 10.46 0.62
CA PHE A 152 -2.63 11.50 -0.17
C PHE A 152 -2.08 12.88 0.14
N LYS A 153 -1.78 13.18 1.40
CA LYS A 153 -1.11 14.43 1.78
C LYS A 153 0.23 14.59 1.06
N LYS A 154 1.02 13.52 1.02
CA LYS A 154 2.35 13.51 0.40
C LYS A 154 2.30 13.65 -1.12
N VAL A 155 1.33 13.00 -1.77
CA VAL A 155 1.19 13.04 -3.24
C VAL A 155 0.25 14.15 -3.74
N GLY A 156 -0.13 15.09 -2.86
CA GLY A 156 -0.97 16.24 -3.24
C GLY A 156 -2.41 15.90 -3.60
N MET A 157 -2.92 14.72 -3.21
CA MET A 157 -4.26 14.25 -3.53
C MET A 157 -5.34 14.66 -2.51
N LEU A 158 -4.98 15.38 -1.45
CA LEU A 158 -5.97 15.84 -0.46
C LEU A 158 -6.84 17.00 -0.97
N GLY A 159 -6.41 17.75 -1.98
CA GLY A 159 -7.10 18.98 -2.38
C GLY A 159 -7.31 19.90 -1.16
N ASP A 160 -8.55 20.29 -0.91
CA ASP A 160 -8.96 21.15 0.21
C ASP A 160 -9.19 20.40 1.53
N VAL A 161 -8.81 19.12 1.63
CA VAL A 161 -8.96 18.35 2.87
C VAL A 161 -7.88 18.74 3.88
N GLU A 162 -8.31 19.50 4.88
CA GLU A 162 -7.41 20.13 5.87
C GLU A 162 -6.87 19.15 6.93
N ASN A 163 -7.67 18.16 7.32
CA ASN A 163 -7.34 17.28 8.44
C ASN A 163 -7.87 15.84 8.26
N PHE A 164 -7.43 14.96 9.15
CA PHE A 164 -7.76 13.54 9.10
C PHE A 164 -9.26 13.25 9.26
N GLN A 165 -9.97 14.01 10.09
CA GLN A 165 -11.41 13.82 10.30
C GLN A 165 -12.20 14.08 9.00
N ILE A 166 -11.90 15.20 8.34
CA ILE A 166 -12.50 15.54 7.04
C ILE A 166 -12.12 14.51 5.97
N PHE A 167 -10.87 14.03 5.96
CA PHE A 167 -10.45 12.95 5.07
C PHE A 167 -11.29 11.68 5.28
N LEU A 168 -11.45 11.27 6.54
CA LEU A 168 -12.18 10.07 6.91
C LEU A 168 -13.63 10.14 6.44
N GLU A 169 -14.30 11.26 6.70
CA GLU A 169 -15.70 11.49 6.31
C GLU A 169 -15.87 11.64 4.79
N LYS A 170 -15.10 12.53 4.16
CA LYS A 170 -15.36 12.95 2.78
C LYS A 170 -14.74 12.06 1.71
N MET A 171 -13.67 11.32 2.03
CA MET A 171 -12.94 10.49 1.06
C MET A 171 -12.96 9.01 1.41
N PHE A 172 -12.72 8.64 2.67
CA PHE A 172 -12.60 7.23 3.05
C PHE A 172 -13.96 6.54 3.29
N MET A 173 -14.91 7.23 3.92
CA MET A 173 -16.23 6.68 4.26
C MET A 173 -17.34 7.08 3.27
N ASN A 174 -17.13 8.11 2.46
CA ASN A 174 -18.11 8.58 1.49
C ASN A 174 -18.18 7.67 0.25
N PRO A 175 -19.30 7.00 -0.03
CA PRO A 175 -19.42 6.08 -1.15
C PRO A 175 -19.14 6.71 -2.53
N LYS A 176 -19.32 8.03 -2.67
CA LYS A 176 -19.09 8.74 -3.95
C LYS A 176 -17.65 9.18 -4.18
N ALA A 177 -16.79 9.07 -3.17
CA ALA A 177 -15.41 9.55 -3.20
C ALA A 177 -14.39 8.43 -2.92
N GLN A 178 -14.87 7.22 -2.65
CA GLN A 178 -14.05 6.08 -2.32
C GLN A 178 -13.22 5.62 -3.52
N VAL A 179 -11.93 5.42 -3.25
CA VAL A 179 -10.98 4.91 -4.23
C VAL A 179 -11.16 3.41 -4.39
N MET A 180 -11.17 2.92 -5.63
CA MET A 180 -11.27 1.49 -5.96
C MET A 180 -12.42 0.78 -5.18
N ASP A 181 -13.65 1.26 -5.35
CA ASP A 181 -14.87 0.82 -4.66
C ASP A 181 -14.96 1.03 -3.15
N GLY A 182 -13.88 1.51 -2.52
CA GLY A 182 -13.80 1.63 -1.08
C GLY A 182 -13.59 0.28 -0.40
N TRP A 183 -12.96 0.35 0.77
CA TRP A 183 -12.44 -0.83 1.46
C TRP A 183 -13.51 -1.90 1.71
N PHE A 184 -14.66 -1.54 2.28
CA PHE A 184 -15.68 -2.54 2.66
C PHE A 184 -16.23 -3.32 1.47
N LYS A 185 -16.47 -2.66 0.33
CA LYS A 185 -16.98 -3.32 -0.87
C LYS A 185 -15.87 -4.15 -1.52
N PHE A 186 -14.66 -3.59 -1.63
CA PHE A 186 -13.49 -4.28 -2.18
C PHE A 186 -13.24 -5.62 -1.46
N GLU A 187 -13.13 -5.59 -0.13
CA GLU A 187 -12.83 -6.78 0.65
C GLU A 187 -13.99 -7.79 0.63
N LYS A 188 -15.25 -7.33 0.63
CA LYS A 188 -16.43 -8.21 0.52
C LYS A 188 -16.48 -8.93 -0.84
N ASP A 189 -16.11 -8.24 -1.92
CA ASP A 189 -16.05 -8.83 -3.25
C ASP A 189 -14.96 -9.92 -3.31
N PHE A 190 -13.79 -9.69 -2.69
CA PHE A 190 -12.72 -10.69 -2.59
C PHE A 190 -13.07 -11.87 -1.66
N GLU A 191 -13.76 -11.62 -0.54
CA GLU A 191 -14.26 -12.68 0.33
C GLU A 191 -15.23 -13.61 -0.42
N LYS A 192 -16.17 -13.01 -1.18
CA LYS A 192 -17.11 -13.76 -2.03
C LYS A 192 -16.38 -14.54 -3.11
N ALA A 193 -15.41 -13.94 -3.80
CA ALA A 193 -14.62 -14.61 -4.81
C ALA A 193 -13.83 -15.79 -4.22
N LYS A 194 -13.20 -15.60 -3.06
CA LYS A 194 -12.46 -16.66 -2.38
C LYS A 194 -13.36 -17.82 -1.94
N LYS A 195 -14.60 -17.53 -1.53
CA LYS A 195 -15.58 -18.57 -1.18
C LYS A 195 -16.01 -19.41 -2.38
N ASN A 196 -16.04 -18.81 -3.57
CA ASN A 196 -16.43 -19.47 -4.82
C ASN A 196 -15.23 -20.01 -5.61
N ASP A 197 -14.02 -19.93 -5.06
CA ASP A 197 -12.78 -20.34 -5.71
C ASP A 197 -12.58 -21.86 -5.57
N GLU A 198 -13.12 -22.61 -6.53
CA GLU A 198 -13.02 -24.08 -6.60
C GLU A 198 -11.61 -24.56 -6.99
N LEU A 199 -10.83 -23.73 -7.68
CA LEU A 199 -9.49 -24.07 -8.19
C LEU A 199 -8.38 -23.80 -7.16
N GLY A 200 -8.71 -23.17 -6.03
CA GLY A 200 -7.71 -22.73 -5.05
C GLY A 200 -6.80 -21.61 -5.59
N ALA A 201 -7.28 -20.86 -6.59
CA ALA A 201 -6.55 -19.80 -7.28
C ALA A 201 -6.33 -18.56 -6.40
N ILE A 202 -7.03 -18.38 -5.29
CA ILE A 202 -6.91 -17.19 -4.43
C ILE A 202 -6.33 -17.58 -3.07
N ILE A 203 -5.28 -16.90 -2.59
CA ILE A 203 -4.86 -16.94 -1.19
C ILE A 203 -5.07 -15.57 -0.55
N THR A 204 -5.66 -15.54 0.66
CA THR A 204 -5.73 -14.31 1.47
C THR A 204 -4.64 -14.32 2.54
N VAL A 205 -3.83 -13.26 2.52
CA VAL A 205 -2.79 -12.96 3.49
C VAL A 205 -3.23 -11.77 4.32
N HIS A 206 -3.21 -11.89 5.63
CA HIS A 206 -3.48 -10.77 6.52
C HIS A 206 -2.17 -10.03 6.80
N TYR A 207 -2.16 -8.71 6.61
CA TYR A 207 -1.01 -7.87 6.91
C TYR A 207 -0.53 -8.07 8.36
N GLU A 208 -1.47 -8.21 9.29
CA GLU A 208 -1.19 -8.41 10.71
C GLU A 208 -0.54 -9.77 10.98
N SER A 209 -0.94 -10.83 10.27
CA SER A 209 -0.30 -12.15 10.35
C SER A 209 1.12 -12.11 9.78
N LEU A 210 1.31 -11.43 8.64
CA LEU A 210 2.63 -11.25 8.05
C LEU A 210 3.58 -10.48 8.98
N LYS A 211 3.03 -9.53 9.76
CA LYS A 211 3.77 -8.81 10.80
C LYS A 211 4.08 -9.67 12.02
N LYS A 212 3.13 -10.49 12.47
CA LYS A 212 3.27 -11.30 13.69
C LYS A 212 4.19 -12.50 13.47
N ASN A 213 4.03 -13.20 12.36
CA ASN A 213 4.68 -14.48 12.06
C ASN A 213 5.30 -14.48 10.64
N PRO A 214 6.26 -13.59 10.34
CA PRO A 214 6.74 -13.35 8.97
C PRO A 214 7.33 -14.60 8.30
N VAL A 215 8.09 -15.42 9.04
CA VAL A 215 8.69 -16.66 8.50
C VAL A 215 7.61 -17.69 8.15
N GLN A 216 6.61 -17.85 9.01
CA GLN A 216 5.50 -18.80 8.79
C GLN A 216 4.63 -18.38 7.60
N GLU A 217 4.29 -17.10 7.48
CA GLU A 217 3.52 -16.61 6.34
C GLU A 217 4.34 -16.68 5.04
N THR A 218 5.65 -16.44 5.10
CA THR A 218 6.56 -16.62 3.94
C THR A 218 6.58 -18.08 3.49
N LYS A 219 6.67 -19.03 4.43
CA LYS A 219 6.59 -20.48 4.13
C LYS A 219 5.25 -20.85 3.48
N ARG A 220 4.14 -20.38 4.05
CA ARG A 220 2.79 -20.61 3.52
C ARG A 220 2.62 -20.05 2.11
N LEU A 221 3.21 -18.89 1.83
CA LEU A 221 3.24 -18.32 0.48
C LEU A 221 4.09 -19.15 -0.49
N ALA A 222 5.24 -19.67 -0.05
CA ALA A 222 6.07 -20.56 -0.87
C ALA A 222 5.33 -21.85 -1.25
N GLU A 223 4.68 -22.49 -0.28
CA GLU A 223 3.84 -23.68 -0.48
C GLU A 223 2.70 -23.39 -1.47
N TYR A 224 1.99 -22.28 -1.29
CA TYR A 224 0.95 -21.85 -2.21
C TYR A 224 1.50 -21.57 -3.63
N LEU A 225 2.70 -21.02 -3.74
CA LEU A 225 3.38 -20.78 -5.02
C LEU A 225 3.99 -22.05 -5.64
N ASN A 226 3.91 -23.21 -4.98
CA ASN A 226 4.58 -24.46 -5.38
C ASN A 226 6.10 -24.26 -5.54
N VAL A 227 6.70 -23.49 -4.64
CA VAL A 227 8.14 -23.24 -4.59
C VAL A 227 8.73 -23.99 -3.40
N GLU A 228 9.69 -24.87 -3.68
CA GLU A 228 10.41 -25.62 -2.66
C GLU A 228 11.68 -24.85 -2.26
N LEU A 229 11.76 -24.46 -0.99
CA LEU A 229 12.90 -23.79 -0.38
C LEU A 229 13.18 -24.41 0.98
N SER A 230 14.46 -24.42 1.36
CA SER A 230 14.91 -24.79 2.70
C SER A 230 14.38 -23.82 3.76
N LYS A 231 14.42 -24.24 5.03
CA LYS A 231 14.00 -23.39 6.15
C LYS A 231 14.89 -22.14 6.25
N GLU A 232 16.16 -22.30 5.91
CA GLU A 232 17.19 -21.28 5.91
C GLU A 232 16.87 -20.21 4.85
N GLU A 233 16.56 -20.62 3.61
CA GLU A 233 16.18 -19.71 2.52
C GLU A 233 14.88 -18.95 2.83
N ILE A 234 13.86 -19.63 3.36
CA ILE A 234 12.61 -18.97 3.80
C ILE A 234 12.88 -17.94 4.89
N THR A 235 13.74 -18.27 5.85
CA THR A 235 14.11 -17.35 6.93
C THR A 235 14.88 -16.14 6.40
N GLU A 236 15.79 -16.35 5.44
CA GLU A 236 16.56 -15.28 4.81
C GLU A 236 15.65 -14.32 4.02
N ILE A 237 14.74 -14.84 3.20
CA ILE A 237 13.76 -14.03 2.45
C ILE A 237 12.90 -13.22 3.40
N SER A 238 12.36 -13.87 4.45
CA SER A 238 11.54 -13.22 5.47
C SER A 238 12.31 -12.10 6.18
N ASP A 239 13.57 -12.34 6.55
CA ASP A 239 14.42 -11.35 7.22
C ASP A 239 14.74 -10.16 6.31
N LYS A 240 15.09 -10.38 5.03
CA LYS A 240 15.25 -9.29 4.05
C LYS A 240 13.97 -8.48 3.91
N CYS A 241 12.81 -9.13 3.91
CA CYS A 241 11.53 -8.45 3.84
C CYS A 241 11.10 -7.78 5.16
N SER A 242 11.95 -7.73 6.19
CA SER A 242 11.67 -6.94 7.37
C SER A 242 11.53 -5.46 7.03
N PHE A 243 10.62 -4.77 7.70
CA PHE A 243 10.28 -3.38 7.46
C PHE A 243 11.49 -2.43 7.40
N LYS A 244 12.48 -2.62 8.28
CA LYS A 244 13.69 -1.79 8.32
C LYS A 244 14.51 -1.96 7.04
N LYS A 245 14.68 -3.20 6.60
CA LYS A 245 15.43 -3.56 5.40
C LYS A 245 14.69 -3.16 4.13
N LEU A 246 13.38 -3.36 4.06
CA LEU A 246 12.53 -2.86 2.97
C LEU A 246 12.62 -1.35 2.80
N LYS A 247 12.50 -0.60 3.90
CA LYS A 247 12.62 0.87 3.87
C LYS A 247 13.97 1.29 3.28
N LEU A 248 15.05 0.68 3.74
CA LEU A 248 16.40 0.95 3.25
C LEU A 248 16.54 0.58 1.76
N ALA A 249 16.12 -0.62 1.36
CA ALA A 249 16.21 -1.09 -0.01
C ALA A 249 15.40 -0.22 -1.00
N SER A 250 14.25 0.30 -0.57
CA SER A 250 13.43 1.23 -1.37
C SER A 250 14.16 2.54 -1.73
N GLN A 251 15.18 2.90 -0.95
CA GLN A 251 15.99 4.11 -1.11
C GLN A 251 17.31 3.82 -1.83
N THR A 252 17.90 2.64 -1.62
CA THR A 252 19.27 2.33 -2.07
C THR A 252 19.36 1.40 -3.27
N VAL A 253 18.32 0.57 -3.53
CA VAL A 253 18.35 -0.45 -4.59
C VAL A 253 17.43 -0.10 -5.77
N LYS A 254 16.28 0.51 -5.49
CA LYS A 254 15.26 0.76 -6.50
C LYS A 254 15.65 1.88 -7.46
N ASP A 255 15.61 1.59 -8.75
CA ASP A 255 15.81 2.57 -9.81
C ASP A 255 14.52 3.38 -10.03
N ASN A 256 14.36 4.43 -9.22
CA ASN A 256 13.18 5.29 -9.29
C ASN A 256 13.15 6.19 -10.54
N SER A 257 14.23 6.24 -11.33
CA SER A 257 14.26 7.03 -12.58
C SER A 257 13.23 6.52 -13.58
N LEU A 258 12.94 5.22 -13.56
CA LEU A 258 11.96 4.56 -14.41
C LEU A 258 10.55 5.13 -14.21
N VAL A 259 10.19 5.50 -12.98
CA VAL A 259 8.84 5.95 -12.62
C VAL A 259 8.77 7.44 -12.31
N ALA A 260 9.87 8.19 -12.51
CA ALA A 260 9.98 9.60 -12.15
C ALA A 260 8.97 10.51 -12.88
N ASN A 261 8.48 10.10 -14.05
CA ASN A 261 7.50 10.86 -14.82
C ASN A 261 6.06 10.72 -14.30
N VAL A 262 5.78 9.74 -13.42
CA VAL A 262 4.45 9.55 -12.82
C VAL A 262 4.43 10.25 -11.47
N GLU A 263 3.67 11.35 -11.37
CA GLU A 263 3.64 12.20 -10.17
C GLU A 263 3.23 11.44 -8.89
N LEU A 264 2.28 10.50 -9.01
CA LEU A 264 1.86 9.61 -7.92
C LEU A 264 2.98 8.71 -7.39
N PHE A 265 4.01 8.44 -8.20
CA PHE A 265 5.16 7.62 -7.85
C PHE A 265 6.39 8.43 -7.48
N LYS A 266 6.36 9.77 -7.59
CA LYS A 266 7.47 10.64 -7.19
C LYS A 266 7.72 10.52 -5.69
N LYS A 267 8.90 10.04 -5.34
CA LYS A 267 9.38 9.93 -3.96
C LYS A 267 10.09 11.23 -3.57
N THR A 268 9.32 12.27 -3.25
CA THR A 268 9.87 13.56 -2.76
C THR A 268 10.41 13.46 -1.32
N GLU A 269 10.02 12.40 -0.59
CA GLU A 269 10.40 12.07 0.79
C GLU A 269 10.44 10.53 0.94
N PRO A 270 11.06 9.94 1.99
CA PRO A 270 11.00 8.50 2.26
C PRO A 270 9.56 7.96 2.32
N PHE A 271 9.35 6.71 1.90
CA PHE A 271 8.05 6.06 2.08
C PHE A 271 7.79 5.88 3.58
N VAL A 272 6.69 6.45 4.08
CA VAL A 272 6.27 6.24 5.48
C VAL A 272 5.59 4.89 5.53
N HIS A 273 6.37 3.82 5.63
CA HIS A 273 5.84 2.58 6.17
C HIS A 273 5.41 2.91 7.60
N ARG A 274 4.13 2.69 7.94
CA ARG A 274 3.61 3.02 9.27
C ARG A 274 3.35 1.77 10.06
N LYS A 275 4.12 1.63 11.14
CA LYS A 275 3.83 0.70 12.21
C LYS A 275 2.68 1.30 13.01
N GLY A 276 1.53 0.61 13.06
CA GLY A 276 0.75 0.64 14.30
C GLY A 276 1.63 0.10 15.44
N CYS A 277 1.44 0.61 16.66
CA CYS A 277 2.32 0.27 17.78
C CYS A 277 2.45 -1.27 17.91
N PRO A 278 3.67 -1.85 17.83
CA PRO A 278 3.83 -3.30 17.81
C PRO A 278 3.52 -3.97 19.16
N VAL A 279 3.57 -3.19 20.25
CA VAL A 279 3.38 -3.66 21.62
C VAL A 279 2.48 -2.64 22.31
N THR A 280 1.34 -3.09 22.84
CA THR A 280 0.49 -2.25 23.70
C THR A 280 1.32 -1.79 24.90
N GLY A 281 1.19 -0.52 25.24
CA GLY A 281 1.90 0.01 26.40
C GLY A 281 3.38 0.32 26.18
N CYS A 282 3.85 0.54 24.94
CA CYS A 282 5.17 1.13 24.67
C CYS A 282 5.10 2.19 23.54
N TYR A 283 6.07 3.10 23.50
CA TYR A 283 6.32 4.05 22.42
C TYR A 283 7.84 4.17 22.15
N GLY A 284 8.21 4.95 21.14
CA GLY A 284 9.55 5.02 20.56
C GLY A 284 9.71 4.15 19.31
N SER A 285 10.59 4.55 18.40
CA SER A 285 10.86 3.85 17.13
C SER A 285 11.24 2.36 17.28
N ASN A 286 11.71 1.98 18.48
CA ASN A 286 12.09 0.62 18.88
C ASN A 286 11.28 0.05 20.06
N ASN A 287 10.14 0.65 20.45
CA ASN A 287 9.35 0.28 21.64
C ASN A 287 10.13 0.35 22.96
N THR A 288 11.14 1.21 23.03
CA THR A 288 12.05 1.34 24.19
C THR A 288 11.44 2.07 25.37
N PHE A 289 10.35 2.83 25.17
CA PHE A 289 9.74 3.62 26.24
C PHE A 289 8.42 2.97 26.66
N PRO A 290 8.30 2.44 27.88
CA PRO A 290 7.02 1.94 28.38
C PRO A 290 6.03 3.09 28.52
N CYS A 291 4.80 2.87 28.07
CA CYS A 291 3.67 3.75 28.31
C CYS A 291 3.14 3.48 29.73
N PRO A 292 2.80 4.51 30.51
CA PRO A 292 2.17 4.35 31.82
C PRO A 292 0.85 3.55 31.76
N ASP A 293 0.13 3.63 30.64
CA ASP A 293 -1.00 2.76 30.36
C ASP A 293 -0.54 1.55 29.53
N VAL A 294 -0.49 0.38 30.19
CA VAL A 294 -0.08 -0.90 29.60
C VAL A 294 -1.01 -1.37 28.47
N ASN A 295 -2.22 -0.81 28.40
CA ASN A 295 -3.21 -1.11 27.35
C ASN A 295 -3.30 0.00 26.29
N CYS A 296 -2.43 1.01 26.34
CA CYS A 296 -2.49 2.15 25.43
C CYS A 296 -2.31 1.73 23.96
N GLN A 297 -3.25 2.14 23.11
CA GLN A 297 -3.24 1.95 21.64
C GLN A 297 -3.25 3.25 20.84
N TYR A 298 -3.33 4.39 21.51
CA TYR A 298 -3.65 5.70 20.90
C TYR A 298 -2.55 6.75 21.07
N CYS A 299 -1.36 6.37 21.53
CA CYS A 299 -0.24 7.29 21.71
C CYS A 299 0.57 7.48 20.41
N HIS A 300 1.14 8.68 20.24
CA HIS A 300 2.05 8.99 19.14
C HIS A 300 3.34 8.17 19.29
N ILE A 301 3.73 7.47 18.23
CA ILE A 301 4.80 6.46 18.29
C ILE A 301 6.19 7.03 18.62
N GLU A 302 6.45 8.32 18.40
CA GLU A 302 7.76 8.92 18.70
C GLU A 302 7.76 9.72 20.01
N THR A 303 6.66 10.41 20.30
CA THR A 303 6.60 11.37 21.42
C THR A 303 5.84 10.83 22.62
N GLY A 304 5.12 9.70 22.49
CA GLY A 304 4.28 9.14 23.53
C GLY A 304 2.98 9.92 23.80
N THR A 305 2.74 11.03 23.09
CA THR A 305 1.58 11.91 23.30
C THR A 305 0.27 11.18 22.99
N CYS A 306 -0.68 11.15 23.93
CA CYS A 306 -1.99 10.56 23.68
C CYS A 306 -2.75 11.32 22.58
N GLN A 307 -3.17 10.62 21.53
CA GLN A 307 -3.91 11.18 20.39
C GLN A 307 -5.43 11.05 20.56
N GLY A 308 -5.90 10.45 21.66
CA GLY A 308 -7.32 10.28 22.00
C GLY A 308 -7.88 11.34 22.94
N CYS A 309 -7.11 12.34 23.36
CA CYS A 309 -7.56 13.34 24.33
C CYS A 309 -8.55 14.35 23.73
N LYS A 310 -9.49 14.83 24.55
CA LYS A 310 -10.37 15.96 24.18
C LYS A 310 -9.55 17.24 24.00
N PRO A 311 -9.98 18.20 23.16
CA PRO A 311 -9.33 19.50 23.04
C PRO A 311 -9.13 20.18 24.41
N GLY A 312 -7.93 20.69 24.67
CA GLY A 312 -7.54 21.27 25.98
C GLY A 312 -6.86 20.29 26.95
N TYR A 313 -6.80 19.00 26.61
CA TYR A 313 -6.13 17.98 27.40
C TYR A 313 -4.93 17.39 26.64
N GLN A 314 -3.79 17.20 27.33
CA GLN A 314 -2.57 16.59 26.78
C GLN A 314 -1.94 15.65 27.82
N GLY A 315 -0.92 14.87 27.41
CA GLY A 315 -0.24 13.92 28.28
C GLY A 315 -0.85 12.51 28.25
N HIS A 316 -0.25 11.59 29.02
CA HIS A 316 -0.60 10.15 28.99
C HIS A 316 -1.98 9.85 29.60
N HIS A 317 -2.44 10.64 30.58
CA HIS A 317 -3.76 10.50 31.22
C HIS A 317 -4.80 11.52 30.72
N CYS A 318 -4.52 12.23 29.62
CA CYS A 318 -5.33 13.36 29.17
C CYS A 318 -5.58 14.35 30.31
N GLU A 319 -4.50 14.95 30.79
CA GLU A 319 -4.51 15.96 31.84
C GLU A 319 -4.77 17.33 31.24
N LEU A 320 -5.49 18.18 31.98
CA LEU A 320 -5.88 19.50 31.49
C LEU A 320 -4.62 20.38 31.37
N VAL A 321 -4.37 20.94 30.20
CA VAL A 321 -3.25 21.89 30.04
C VAL A 321 -3.69 23.23 30.62
N SER A 322 -3.18 23.56 31.81
CA SER A 322 -3.34 24.89 32.41
C SER A 322 -2.60 25.92 31.54
N LEU A 323 -3.35 26.69 30.74
CA LEU A 323 -2.86 27.92 30.13
C LEU A 323 -2.67 29.00 31.21
N LYS A 324 -1.54 28.97 31.90
CA LYS A 324 -0.99 30.11 32.66
C LYS A 324 0.42 30.32 32.13
N GLY A 325 0.86 31.44 31.55
CA GLY A 325 0.29 32.76 31.28
C GLY A 325 1.49 33.62 30.87
N LYS A 326 1.49 34.22 29.67
CA LYS A 326 2.42 35.29 29.31
C LYS A 326 1.83 36.62 29.77
N HIS A 327 2.69 37.46 30.34
CA HIS A 327 2.53 38.88 30.77
C HIS A 327 2.30 39.18 32.26
N SER A 328 3.45 39.43 32.94
CA SER A 328 3.85 40.66 33.67
C SER A 328 2.83 41.41 34.56
N VAL A 329 3.14 41.65 35.84
CA VAL A 329 3.83 42.83 36.43
C VAL A 329 3.83 42.72 37.98
N GLN A 330 4.92 43.24 38.55
CA GLN A 330 5.30 43.58 39.93
C GLN A 330 4.29 43.65 41.10
N ASP A 331 4.83 43.22 42.25
CA ASP A 331 5.00 43.92 43.53
C ASP A 331 4.14 43.62 44.78
N THR A 332 4.93 43.42 45.85
CA THR A 332 4.70 43.69 47.28
C THR A 332 4.00 42.67 48.20
N LYS A 333 4.87 42.03 49.01
CA LYS A 333 4.90 41.96 50.48
C LYS A 333 3.64 41.55 51.27
N GLY A 334 3.79 40.44 52.00
CA GLY A 334 3.81 40.47 53.47
C GLY A 334 2.53 40.06 54.20
N ALA A 335 2.74 39.18 55.19
CA ALA A 335 1.83 38.61 56.20
C ALA A 335 0.96 37.44 55.74
#